data_AF-A0A9P5W617-F1
#
_entry.id   AF-A0A9P5W617-F1
#
_cell.length_a   1.000
_cell.length_b   1.000
_cell.length_c   1.000
_cell.angle_alpha   90.00
_cell.angle_beta   90.00
_cell.angle_gamma   90.00
#
_symmetry.space_group_name_H-M   'P 1'
#
loop_
_entity.id
_entity.type
_entity.pdbx_description
1 polymer ?
#
loop_
_entity_poly.entity_id
_entity_poly.type
_entity_poly.pdbx_seq_one_letter_code
_entity_poly.pdbx_strand_id
1 'polypeptide(L)'
;FAISKSESALVLYDAKGKTRESIRWDPFSADSAWKLKDVTWHELGLAAEFYGLEEMRTLCEKEIAEVMDETNAVDILFNVGYHVEKIKLQAVDFIAEHMELLFVGKSNPFERFRDHPGCHDMFVEVLQAKAAKAAKKA
;
A
#
# COMPACT_ATOMS: atom_id res chain seq x y z
N PHE A 1 -20.53 7.47 21.30
CA PHE A 1 -20.58 6.74 20.02
C PHE A 1 -20.80 7.75 18.91
N ALA A 2 -19.92 7.83 17.92
CA ALA A 2 -20.06 8.75 16.80
C ALA A 2 -20.01 7.93 15.51
N ILE A 3 -21.10 7.99 14.74
CA ILE A 3 -21.19 7.49 13.37
C ILE A 3 -21.43 8.74 12.51
N SER A 4 -20.48 9.06 11.63
CA SER A 4 -20.62 10.16 10.66
C SER A 4 -21.32 9.64 9.41
N LYS A 5 -22.22 10.45 8.85
CA LYS A 5 -23.11 10.13 7.73
C LYS A 5 -22.70 10.85 6.43
N SER A 6 -21.46 11.30 6.31
CA SER A 6 -20.95 12.03 5.14
C SER A 6 -19.57 11.51 4.69
N GLU A 7 -19.47 11.26 3.39
CA GLU A 7 -18.59 10.33 2.66
C GLU A 7 -17.08 10.63 2.62
N SER A 8 -16.47 11.29 3.61
CA SER A 8 -15.00 11.49 3.53
C SER A 8 -14.26 11.88 4.82
N ALA A 9 -14.94 12.08 5.95
CA ALA A 9 -14.22 12.37 7.19
C ALA A 9 -15.00 11.96 8.44
N LEU A 10 -14.32 11.21 9.32
CA LEU A 10 -14.73 10.99 10.69
C LEU A 10 -14.41 12.25 11.51
N VAL A 11 -15.44 13.06 11.76
CA VAL A 11 -15.34 14.25 12.60
C VAL A 11 -15.66 13.87 14.05
N LEU A 12 -14.67 14.00 14.94
CA LEU A 12 -14.84 13.76 16.37
C LEU A 12 -15.23 15.08 17.05
N TYR A 13 -16.36 15.08 17.74
CA TYR A 13 -16.80 16.19 18.58
C TYR A 13 -16.33 15.95 20.02
N ASP A 14 -15.67 16.93 20.61
CA ASP A 14 -15.41 16.89 22.06
C ASP A 14 -16.68 17.25 22.86
N ALA A 15 -16.65 17.02 24.19
CA ALA A 15 -17.76 17.34 25.08
C ALA A 15 -18.12 18.84 25.14
N LYS A 16 -17.33 19.70 24.50
CA LYS A 16 -17.52 21.15 24.41
C LYS A 16 -17.99 21.58 23.01
N GLY A 17 -18.30 20.63 22.12
CA GLY A 17 -18.79 20.90 20.77
C GLY A 17 -17.73 21.42 19.79
N LYS A 18 -16.44 21.33 20.14
CA LYS A 18 -15.36 21.74 19.24
C LYS A 18 -15.03 20.60 18.29
N THR A 19 -15.04 20.92 17.00
CA THR A 19 -14.63 20.02 15.92
C THR A 19 -13.15 19.68 16.10
N ARG A 20 -12.81 18.41 16.35
CA ARG A 20 -11.45 17.92 16.08
C ARG A 20 -11.40 17.63 14.59
N GLU A 21 -10.46 18.27 13.89
CA GLU A 21 -10.12 17.92 12.51
C GLU A 21 -9.94 16.40 12.40
N SER A 22 -10.34 15.86 11.25
CA SER A 22 -10.17 14.46 10.87
C SER A 22 -8.84 13.93 11.40
N ILE A 23 -8.89 13.14 12.47
CA ILE A 23 -7.67 12.57 13.04
C ILE A 23 -7.16 11.58 12.00
N ARG A 24 -5.95 11.80 11.47
CA ARG A 24 -5.25 10.77 10.71
C ARG A 24 -5.14 9.56 11.64
N TRP A 25 -5.94 8.54 11.37
CA TRP A 25 -6.00 7.38 12.24
C TRP A 25 -4.76 6.54 11.99
N ASP A 26 -3.86 6.55 12.98
CA ASP A 26 -2.70 5.68 13.01
C ASP A 26 -3.01 4.50 13.97
N PRO A 27 -3.47 3.35 13.44
CA PRO A 27 -3.79 2.18 14.25
C PRO A 27 -2.59 1.61 15.01
N PHE A 28 -1.37 1.89 14.54
CA PHE A 28 -0.12 1.31 15.04
C PHE A 28 0.59 2.22 16.05
N SER A 29 0.15 3.47 16.18
CA SER A 29 0.67 4.40 17.19
C SER A 29 0.57 3.83 18.60
N ALA A 30 1.55 4.15 19.46
CA ALA A 30 1.54 3.76 20.87
C ALA A 30 0.31 4.29 21.63
N ASP A 31 -0.25 5.41 21.14
CA ASP A 31 -1.43 6.08 21.67
C ASP A 31 -2.75 5.54 21.07
N SER A 32 -2.67 4.57 20.15
CA SER A 32 -3.84 3.89 19.58
C SER A 32 -4.58 3.12 20.67
N ALA A 33 -5.90 3.33 20.74
CA ALA A 33 -6.78 2.56 21.63
C ALA A 33 -6.73 1.05 21.37
N TRP A 34 -6.34 0.65 20.15
CA TRP A 34 -6.34 -0.74 19.69
C TRP A 34 -4.99 -1.43 19.89
N LYS A 35 -3.92 -0.67 20.15
CA LYS A 35 -2.55 -1.18 20.44
C LYS A 35 -2.11 -2.30 19.49
N LEU A 36 -2.40 -2.16 18.19
CA LEU A 36 -2.01 -3.12 17.16
C LEU A 36 -0.50 -2.96 16.93
N LYS A 37 0.33 -3.55 17.78
CA LYS A 37 1.78 -3.34 17.76
C LYS A 37 2.51 -4.10 16.66
N ASP A 38 1.90 -5.18 16.16
CA ASP A 38 2.54 -6.13 15.26
C ASP A 38 1.66 -6.43 14.03
N VAL A 39 0.85 -5.47 13.60
CA VAL A 39 -0.04 -5.61 12.44
C VAL A 39 0.41 -4.64 11.35
N THR A 40 0.49 -5.13 10.13
CA THR A 40 0.75 -4.31 8.94
C THR A 40 -0.54 -3.79 8.33
N TRP A 41 -0.48 -2.73 7.53
CA TRP A 41 -1.63 -2.26 6.75
C TRP A 41 -2.19 -3.37 5.83
N HIS A 42 -1.33 -4.27 5.33
CA HIS A 42 -1.76 -5.40 4.51
C HIS A 42 -2.61 -6.39 5.30
N GLU A 43 -2.14 -6.84 6.45
CA GLU A 43 -2.89 -7.78 7.30
C GLU A 43 -4.22 -7.19 7.77
N LEU A 44 -4.21 -5.89 8.09
CA LEU A 44 -5.42 -5.17 8.45
C LEU A 44 -6.40 -5.04 7.27
N GLY A 45 -5.89 -4.86 6.06
CA GLY A 45 -6.67 -4.88 4.82
C GLY A 45 -7.31 -6.25 4.54
N LEU A 46 -6.57 -7.34 4.71
CA LEU A 46 -7.09 -8.71 4.57
C LEU A 46 -8.18 -8.99 5.62
N ALA A 47 -7.99 -8.55 6.86
CA ALA A 47 -9.03 -8.66 7.88
C ALA A 47 -10.27 -7.84 7.52
N ALA A 48 -10.09 -6.61 7.03
CA ALA A 48 -11.19 -5.76 6.59
C ALA A 48 -11.99 -6.41 5.45
N GLU A 49 -11.31 -7.02 4.47
CA GLU A 49 -11.95 -7.80 3.41
C GLU A 49 -12.74 -8.99 3.98
N PHE A 50 -12.13 -9.79 4.87
CA PHE A 50 -12.78 -10.94 5.49
C PHE A 50 -14.07 -10.58 6.24
N TYR A 51 -14.10 -9.42 6.89
CA TYR A 51 -15.28 -8.92 7.63
C TYR A 51 -16.22 -8.03 6.80
N GLY A 52 -15.95 -7.83 5.50
CA GLY A 52 -16.79 -7.01 4.61
C GLY A 52 -16.74 -5.51 4.91
N LEU A 53 -15.63 -5.02 5.49
CA LEU A 53 -15.40 -3.61 5.83
C LEU A 53 -14.72 -2.88 4.66
N GLU A 54 -15.47 -2.63 3.58
CA GLU A 54 -14.95 -2.09 2.31
C GLU A 54 -14.22 -0.73 2.45
N GLU A 55 -14.76 0.20 3.24
CA GLU A 55 -14.12 1.51 3.47
C GLU A 55 -12.75 1.36 4.14
N MET A 56 -12.66 0.40 5.07
CA MET A 56 -11.45 0.10 5.82
C MET A 56 -10.41 -0.60 4.93
N ARG A 57 -10.84 -1.52 4.06
CA ARG A 57 -9.96 -2.13 3.04
C ARG A 57 -9.37 -1.04 2.12
N THR A 58 -10.23 -0.14 1.63
CA THR A 58 -9.82 0.95 0.74
C THR A 58 -8.82 1.90 1.42
N LEU A 59 -9.01 2.19 2.71
CA LEU A 59 -8.06 2.97 3.49
C LEU A 59 -6.70 2.27 3.61
N CYS A 60 -6.68 0.97 3.89
CA CYS A 60 -5.44 0.18 3.97
C CYS A 60 -4.69 0.20 2.63
N GLU A 61 -5.38 -0.02 1.52
CA GLU A 61 -4.78 0.08 0.18
C GLU A 61 -4.15 1.46 -0.07
N LYS A 62 -4.85 2.53 0.34
CA LYS A 62 -4.35 3.90 0.19
C LYS A 62 -3.07 4.13 1.00
N GLU A 63 -3.05 3.76 2.28
CA GLU A 63 -1.87 3.96 3.13
C GLU A 63 -0.68 3.10 2.64
N ILE A 64 -0.91 1.88 2.15
CA ILE A 64 0.14 1.05 1.53
C ILE A 64 0.74 1.75 0.30
N ALA A 65 -0.10 2.34 -0.56
CA ALA A 65 0.37 3.06 -1.73
C ALA A 65 1.13 4.34 -1.37
N GLU A 66 0.73 5.05 -0.30
CA GLU A 66 1.37 6.30 0.14
C GLU A 66 2.78 6.11 0.71
N VAL A 67 3.06 4.96 1.34
CA VAL A 67 4.39 4.66 1.93
C VAL A 67 5.34 3.97 0.96
N MET A 68 4.93 3.76 -0.29
CA MET A 68 5.74 3.09 -1.30
C MET A 68 6.96 3.94 -1.71
N ASP A 69 8.15 3.33 -1.66
CA ASP A 69 9.43 3.95 -2.00
C ASP A 69 10.42 2.95 -2.65
N GLU A 70 11.62 3.40 -2.98
CA GLU A 70 12.64 2.55 -3.63
C GLU A 70 13.13 1.40 -2.73
N THR A 71 12.93 1.48 -1.41
CA THR A 71 13.39 0.44 -0.48
C THR A 71 12.37 -0.67 -0.31
N ASN A 72 11.08 -0.38 -0.49
CA ASN A 72 9.99 -1.31 -0.19
C ASN A 72 9.09 -1.66 -1.39
N ALA A 73 9.22 -0.99 -2.54
CA ALA A 73 8.29 -1.19 -3.66
C ALA A 73 8.24 -2.64 -4.17
N VAL A 74 9.38 -3.34 -4.19
CA VAL A 74 9.43 -4.75 -4.59
C VAL A 74 8.75 -5.64 -3.54
N ASP A 75 8.98 -5.37 -2.25
CA ASP A 75 8.29 -6.11 -1.18
C ASP A 75 6.77 -5.87 -1.23
N ILE A 76 6.32 -4.65 -1.54
CA ILE A 76 4.89 -4.33 -1.69
C ILE A 76 4.30 -5.03 -2.91
N LEU A 77 5.00 -5.04 -4.06
CA LEU A 77 4.54 -5.73 -5.27
C LEU A 77 4.26 -7.21 -4.99
N PHE A 78 5.20 -7.90 -4.34
CA PHE A 78 5.11 -9.34 -4.13
C PHE A 78 4.19 -9.72 -2.97
N ASN A 79 4.27 -9.02 -1.84
CA ASN A 79 3.49 -9.41 -0.65
C ASN A 79 2.05 -8.90 -0.70
N VAL A 80 1.80 -7.76 -1.35
CA VAL A 80 0.46 -7.13 -1.41
C VAL A 80 -0.09 -7.16 -2.84
N GLY A 81 0.71 -6.71 -3.82
CA GLY A 81 0.29 -6.64 -5.21
C GLY A 81 -0.06 -8.00 -5.82
N TYR A 82 0.44 -9.11 -5.27
CA TYR A 82 0.02 -10.44 -5.70
C TYR A 82 -1.46 -10.72 -5.44
N HIS A 83 -2.03 -10.12 -4.40
CA HIS A 83 -3.42 -10.30 -4.00
C HIS A 83 -4.31 -9.10 -4.35
N VAL A 84 -3.73 -7.91 -4.46
CA VAL A 84 -4.46 -6.66 -4.68
C VAL A 84 -4.02 -6.01 -5.99
N GLU A 85 -4.82 -6.20 -7.04
CA GLU A 85 -4.50 -5.77 -8.41
C GLU A 85 -4.19 -4.27 -8.51
N LYS A 86 -4.93 -3.43 -7.79
CA LYS A 86 -4.69 -1.98 -7.76
C LYS A 86 -3.30 -1.63 -7.23
N ILE A 87 -2.87 -2.28 -6.15
CA ILE A 87 -1.52 -2.11 -5.58
C ILE A 87 -0.47 -2.67 -6.54
N LYS A 88 -0.77 -3.79 -7.21
CA LYS A 88 0.11 -4.36 -8.25
C LYS A 88 0.42 -3.33 -9.33
N LEU A 89 -0.62 -2.71 -9.89
CA LEU A 89 -0.48 -1.73 -10.96
C LEU A 89 0.36 -0.52 -10.50
N GLN A 90 0.10 -0.01 -9.29
CA GLN A 90 0.86 1.11 -8.72
C GLN A 90 2.33 0.73 -8.49
N ALA A 91 2.60 -0.45 -7.92
CA ALA A 91 3.96 -0.91 -7.66
C ALA A 91 4.73 -1.19 -8.95
N VAL A 92 4.10 -1.85 -9.93
CA VAL A 92 4.68 -2.07 -11.27
C VAL A 92 5.05 -0.73 -11.92
N ASP A 93 4.14 0.23 -11.86
CA ASP A 93 4.34 1.55 -12.47
C ASP A 93 5.48 2.33 -11.80
N PHE A 94 5.53 2.31 -10.46
CA PHE A 94 6.56 2.92 -9.64
C PHE A 94 7.94 2.29 -9.90
N ILE A 95 8.02 0.96 -9.88
CA ILE A 95 9.26 0.20 -10.14
C ILE A 95 9.78 0.48 -11.54
N ALA A 96 8.90 0.53 -12.55
CA ALA A 96 9.30 0.86 -13.92
C ALA A 96 9.88 2.28 -14.04
N GLU A 97 9.35 3.24 -13.27
CA GLU A 97 9.87 4.61 -13.23
C GLU A 97 11.23 4.71 -12.54
N HIS A 98 11.38 4.04 -11.40
CA HIS A 98 12.54 4.15 -10.52
C HIS A 98 13.52 2.98 -10.68
N MET A 99 13.40 2.21 -11.77
CA MET A 99 14.17 0.98 -12.01
C MET A 99 15.67 1.19 -11.81
N GLU A 100 16.22 2.32 -12.28
CA GLU A 100 17.66 2.62 -12.16
C GLU A 100 18.11 2.75 -10.70
N LEU A 101 17.22 3.22 -9.81
CA LEU A 101 17.49 3.40 -8.37
C LEU A 101 17.37 2.08 -7.60
N LEU A 102 16.52 1.17 -8.08
CA LEU A 102 16.33 -0.15 -7.47
C LEU A 102 17.51 -1.10 -7.68
N PHE A 103 18.30 -0.89 -8.73
CA PHE A 103 19.51 -1.66 -9.02
C PHE A 103 20.80 -0.93 -8.57
N VAL A 104 20.70 -0.05 -7.56
CA VAL A 104 21.87 0.64 -6.99
C VAL A 104 22.68 -0.36 -6.16
N GLY A 105 23.82 -0.76 -6.73
CA GLY A 105 24.63 -1.88 -6.23
C GLY A 105 24.28 -3.17 -6.97
N LYS A 106 25.21 -4.11 -7.10
CA LYS A 106 25.02 -5.37 -7.85
C LYS A 106 23.97 -6.33 -7.23
N SER A 107 23.10 -5.84 -6.34
CA SER A 107 22.06 -6.62 -5.68
C SER A 107 20.83 -6.68 -6.58
N ASN A 108 20.32 -7.88 -6.82
CA ASN A 108 19.06 -8.06 -7.51
C ASN A 108 17.90 -7.85 -6.51
N PRO A 109 17.06 -6.82 -6.65
CA PRO A 109 15.98 -6.55 -5.70
C PRO A 109 14.90 -7.64 -5.71
N PHE A 110 14.81 -8.43 -6.77
CA PHE A 110 13.88 -9.55 -6.91
C PHE A 110 14.41 -10.88 -6.34
N GLU A 111 15.67 -10.93 -5.88
CA GLU A 111 16.31 -12.20 -5.49
C GLU A 111 15.57 -12.93 -4.38
N ARG A 112 15.02 -12.19 -3.41
CA ARG A 112 14.24 -12.74 -2.28
C ARG A 112 12.94 -13.42 -2.72
N PHE A 113 12.45 -13.11 -3.91
CA PHE A 113 11.20 -13.61 -4.45
C PHE A 113 11.37 -14.66 -5.54
N ARG A 114 12.60 -15.19 -5.74
CA ARG A 114 12.90 -16.16 -6.79
C ARG A 114 11.95 -17.36 -6.79
N ASP A 115 11.57 -17.84 -5.60
CA ASP A 115 10.70 -19.01 -5.43
C ASP A 115 9.21 -18.64 -5.33
N HIS A 116 8.86 -17.35 -5.49
CA HIS A 116 7.48 -16.89 -5.46
C HIS A 116 6.73 -17.32 -6.73
N PRO A 117 5.50 -17.87 -6.63
CA PRO A 117 4.77 -18.40 -7.79
C PRO A 117 4.52 -17.35 -8.88
N GLY A 118 4.31 -16.09 -8.49
CA GLY A 118 4.11 -14.98 -9.42
C GLY A 118 5.39 -14.27 -9.89
N CYS A 119 6.59 -14.75 -9.52
CA CYS A 119 7.82 -14.00 -9.77
C CYS A 119 8.09 -13.74 -11.25
N HIS A 120 7.86 -14.74 -12.10
CA HIS A 120 8.08 -14.58 -13.53
C HIS A 120 7.12 -13.53 -14.12
N ASP A 121 5.83 -13.67 -13.83
CA ASP A 121 4.79 -12.79 -14.38
C ASP A 121 4.97 -11.34 -13.92
N MET A 122 5.21 -11.13 -12.62
CA MET A 122 5.46 -9.80 -12.06
C MET A 122 6.70 -9.13 -12.66
N PHE A 123 7.77 -9.89 -12.87
CA PHE A 123 8.98 -9.38 -13.51
C PHE A 123 8.72 -8.99 -14.97
N VAL A 124 7.98 -9.81 -15.71
CA VAL A 124 7.57 -9.51 -17.09
C VAL A 124 6.69 -8.25 -17.14
N GLU A 125 5.72 -8.11 -16.25
CA GLU A 125 4.86 -6.92 -16.15
C GLU A 125 5.69 -5.65 -15.92
N VAL A 126 6.66 -5.70 -15.01
CA VAL A 126 7.60 -4.59 -14.74
C VAL A 126 8.42 -4.23 -15.98
N LEU A 127 8.98 -5.22 -16.69
CA LEU A 127 9.76 -4.97 -17.91
C LEU A 127 8.90 -4.38 -19.04
N GLN A 128 7.68 -4.89 -19.21
CA GLN A 128 6.73 -4.36 -20.19
C GLN A 128 6.35 -2.91 -19.88
N ALA A 129 6.07 -2.59 -18.62
CA ALA A 129 5.79 -1.23 -18.17
C ALA A 129 7.00 -0.30 -18.45
N LYS A 130 8.22 -0.75 -18.17
CA LYS A 130 9.45 0.00 -18.48
C LYS A 130 9.58 0.28 -19.97
N ALA A 131 9.41 -0.75 -20.81
CA ALA A 131 9.52 -0.62 -22.26
C ALA A 131 8.47 0.35 -22.82
N ALA A 132 7.22 0.25 -22.36
CA ALA A 132 6.14 1.16 -22.75
C ALA A 132 6.44 2.62 -22.36
N LYS A 133 7.04 2.86 -21.19
CA LYS A 133 7.47 4.20 -20.76
C LYS A 133 8.64 4.73 -21.58
N ALA A 134 9.59 3.88 -21.96
CA ALA A 134 10.70 4.27 -22.83
C ALA A 134 10.21 4.66 -24.23
N ALA A 135 9.27 3.89 -24.81
CA ALA A 135 8.70 4.18 -26.12
C ALA A 135 7.91 5.51 -26.17
N LYS A 136 7.30 5.93 -25.06
CA LYS A 136 6.59 7.23 -24.96
C LYS A 136 7.52 8.44 -24.87
N LYS A 137 8.80 8.24 -24.53
CA LYS A 137 9.80 9.32 -24.38
C LYS A 137 10.66 9.54 -25.63
N ALA A 138 10.59 8.61 -26.60
CA ALA A 138 11.31 8.66 -27.88
C ALA A 138 10.47 9.38 -28.95
#